data_AF-A0A2J2H9L9-F1
#
_entry.id   AF-A0A2J2H9L9-F1
#
_cell.length_a   1.000
_cell.length_b   1.000
_cell.length_c   1.000
_cell.angle_alpha   90.00
_cell.angle_beta   90.00
_cell.angle_gamma   90.00
#
_symmetry.space_group_name_H-M   'P 1'
#
loop_
_entity.id
_entity.type
_entity.pdbx_description
1 polymer ?
#
loop_
_entity_poly.entity_id
_entity_poly.type
_entity_poly.pdbx_seq_one_letter_code
_entity_poly.pdbx_strand_id
1 'polypeptide(L)'
;MSAEISLLHGRAKEAFDRDPCVADSPAQLGDCARGRLASAGFEARDLAYLDANVDPAESPERARFLRVEAKYGESPDKHIFTFAILKSAGKYKLLWLQSAVATK
;
A
#
# COMPACT_ATOMS: atom_id res chain seq x y z
N MET A 1 20.91 -1.84 -8.65
CA MET A 1 19.98 -2.42 -7.67
C MET A 1 19.29 -1.38 -6.78
N SER A 2 19.94 -0.71 -5.81
CA SER A 2 19.18 0.18 -4.90
C SER A 2 18.61 1.45 -5.56
N ALA A 3 19.33 2.08 -6.51
CA ALA A 3 18.86 3.29 -7.18
C ALA A 3 17.61 3.06 -8.05
N GLU A 4 17.53 1.93 -8.75
CA GLU A 4 16.36 1.56 -9.57
C GLU A 4 15.14 1.25 -8.70
N ILE A 5 15.32 0.55 -7.58
CA ILE A 5 14.27 0.30 -6.60
C ILE A 5 13.75 1.62 -6.02
N SER A 6 14.64 2.55 -5.67
CA SER A 6 14.24 3.87 -5.18
C SER A 6 13.42 4.65 -6.21
N LEU A 7 13.79 4.61 -7.50
CA LEU A 7 13.01 5.23 -8.57
C LEU A 7 11.65 4.56 -8.77
N LEU A 8 11.59 3.24 -8.68
CA LEU A 8 10.34 2.47 -8.76
C LEU A 8 9.39 2.83 -7.62
N HIS A 9 9.87 2.83 -6.39
CA HIS A 9 9.09 3.17 -5.21
C HIS A 9 8.71 4.65 -5.17
N GLY A 10 9.58 5.54 -5.68
CA GLY A 10 9.28 6.95 -5.89
C GLY A 10 8.09 7.16 -6.83
N ARG A 11 8.06 6.47 -7.98
CA ARG A 11 6.92 6.49 -8.91
C ARG A 11 5.63 5.99 -8.28
N ALA A 12 5.70 4.91 -7.50
CA ALA A 12 4.55 4.43 -6.75
C ALA A 12 4.06 5.50 -5.76
N LYS A 13 4.96 6.09 -4.97
CA LYS A 13 4.62 7.16 -4.04
C LYS A 13 3.96 8.35 -4.73
N GLU A 14 4.50 8.82 -5.85
CA GLU A 14 3.91 9.90 -6.64
C GLU A 14 2.50 9.60 -7.13
N ALA A 15 2.20 8.34 -7.48
CA ALA A 15 0.84 7.92 -7.86
C ALA A 15 -0.16 8.06 -6.71
N PHE A 16 0.25 7.77 -5.48
CA PHE A 16 -0.58 7.97 -4.28
C PHE A 16 -0.68 9.44 -3.85
N ASP A 17 0.38 10.23 -4.04
CA ASP A 17 0.38 11.65 -3.69
C ASP A 17 -0.48 12.46 -4.69
N ARG A 18 -0.46 12.10 -5.98
CA ARG A 18 -1.26 12.76 -7.02
C ARG A 18 -2.74 12.46 -6.94
N ASP A 19 -3.10 11.21 -6.64
CA ASP A 19 -4.49 10.76 -6.58
C ASP A 19 -4.72 9.90 -5.32
N PRO A 20 -4.89 10.56 -4.16
CA PRO A 20 -4.95 9.87 -2.87
C PRO A 20 -6.11 8.88 -2.79
N CYS A 21 -5.85 7.72 -2.20
CA CYS A 21 -6.91 6.78 -1.88
C CYS A 21 -7.77 7.31 -0.75
N VAL A 22 -9.02 7.65 -1.08
CA VAL A 22 -10.05 8.10 -0.14
C VAL A 22 -11.31 7.28 -0.40
N ALA A 23 -11.91 6.73 0.65
CA ALA A 23 -13.08 5.87 0.54
C ALA A 23 -14.01 5.98 1.76
N ASP A 24 -15.23 5.48 1.63
CA ASP A 24 -16.23 5.52 2.70
C ASP A 24 -16.08 4.32 3.67
N SER A 25 -15.40 3.26 3.24
CA SER A 25 -15.02 2.13 4.10
C SER A 25 -13.53 1.75 3.98
N PRO A 26 -12.92 1.12 5.00
CA PRO A 26 -11.52 0.67 4.93
C PRO A 26 -11.28 -0.43 3.89
N ALA A 27 -12.27 -1.29 3.64
CA ALA A 27 -12.18 -2.35 2.64
C ALA A 27 -11.92 -1.79 1.23
N GLN A 28 -12.58 -0.68 0.88
CA GLN A 28 -12.40 0.00 -0.41
C GLN A 28 -11.00 0.61 -0.59
N LEU A 29 -10.26 0.89 0.50
CA LEU A 29 -8.89 1.37 0.40
C LEU A 29 -7.95 0.33 -0.21
N GLY A 30 -8.24 -0.96 0.01
CA GLY A 30 -7.47 -2.06 -0.56
C GLY A 30 -7.55 -2.04 -2.08
N ASP A 31 -8.75 -1.94 -2.64
CA ASP A 31 -8.98 -1.89 -4.08
C ASP A 31 -8.33 -0.65 -4.71
N CYS A 32 -8.44 0.51 -4.04
CA CYS A 32 -7.75 1.71 -4.48
C CYS A 32 -6.22 1.52 -4.50
N ALA A 33 -5.64 0.96 -3.43
CA ALA A 33 -4.20 0.72 -3.37
C ALA A 33 -3.72 -0.21 -4.49
N ARG A 34 -4.49 -1.27 -4.80
CA ARG A 34 -4.22 -2.15 -5.95
C ARG A 34 -4.21 -1.37 -7.26
N GLY A 35 -5.22 -0.53 -7.50
CA GLY A 35 -5.30 0.29 -8.70
C GLY A 35 -4.14 1.28 -8.85
N ARG A 36 -3.75 1.96 -7.76
CA ARG A 36 -2.60 2.89 -7.77
C ARG A 36 -1.29 2.17 -8.05
N LEU A 37 -1.06 1.03 -7.41
CA LEU A 37 0.13 0.22 -7.66
C LEU A 37 0.17 -0.30 -9.10
N ALA A 38 -0.95 -0.76 -9.64
CA ALA A 38 -1.06 -1.16 -11.04
C ALA A 38 -0.71 -0.02 -12.01
N SER A 39 -1.18 1.20 -11.74
CA SER A 39 -0.81 2.38 -12.55
C SER A 39 0.68 2.73 -12.51
N ALA A 40 1.38 2.30 -11.44
CA ALA A 40 2.83 2.42 -11.29
C ALA A 40 3.61 1.19 -11.82
N GLY A 41 2.92 0.21 -12.42
CA GLY A 41 3.51 -1.00 -12.99
C GLY A 41 3.70 -2.16 -12.01
N PHE A 42 3.12 -2.08 -10.80
CA PHE A 42 3.17 -3.13 -9.80
C PHE A 42 1.92 -4.00 -9.84
N GLU A 43 2.10 -5.30 -9.66
CA GLU A 43 1.00 -6.25 -9.48
C GLU A 43 0.86 -6.58 -7.99
N ALA A 44 -0.19 -6.05 -7.35
CA ALA A 44 -0.48 -6.33 -5.94
C ALA A 44 -0.94 -7.79 -5.75
N ARG A 45 -0.19 -8.55 -4.95
CA ARG A 45 -0.41 -9.96 -4.66
C ARG A 45 -1.20 -10.17 -3.40
N ASP A 46 -0.82 -9.49 -2.32
CA ASP A 46 -1.43 -9.68 -1.01
C ASP A 46 -1.69 -8.36 -0.29
N LEU A 47 -2.79 -8.31 0.46
CA LEU A 47 -3.22 -7.18 1.26
C LEU A 47 -3.45 -7.64 2.69
N ALA A 48 -2.70 -7.05 3.62
CA ALA A 48 -2.89 -7.28 5.05
C ALA A 48 -3.35 -6.00 5.74
N TYR A 49 -4.52 -6.06 6.37
CA TYR A 49 -5.01 -5.04 7.28
C TYR A 49 -4.44 -5.30 8.66
N LEU A 50 -3.71 -4.34 9.22
CA LEU A 50 -2.99 -4.49 10.48
C LEU A 50 -3.51 -3.52 11.54
N ASP A 51 -3.56 -3.94 12.79
CA ASP A 51 -3.98 -3.14 13.93
C ASP A 51 -2.85 -2.20 14.42
N ALA A 52 -3.03 -1.56 15.58
CA ALA A 52 -2.04 -0.62 16.14
C ALA A 52 -0.73 -1.29 16.57
N ASN A 53 -0.74 -2.60 16.82
CA ASN A 53 0.44 -3.39 17.20
C ASN A 53 1.14 -4.02 15.99
N VAL A 54 0.66 -3.73 14.77
CA VAL A 54 1.15 -4.31 13.51
C VAL A 54 0.82 -5.81 13.38
N ASP A 55 -0.20 -6.27 14.12
CA ASP A 55 -0.76 -7.62 14.00
C ASP A 55 -1.93 -7.63 13.02
N PRO A 56 -2.29 -8.78 12.41
CA PRO A 56 -3.49 -8.89 11.58
C PRO A 56 -4.73 -8.40 12.35
N ALA A 57 -5.42 -7.41 11.79
CA ALA A 57 -6.63 -6.88 12.40
C ALA A 57 -7.78 -7.89 12.28
N GLU A 58 -8.59 -8.00 13.34
CA GLU A 58 -9.81 -8.83 13.33
C GLU A 58 -10.82 -8.40 12.23
N SER A 59 -10.81 -7.10 11.87
CA SER A 59 -11.60 -6.55 10.78
C SER A 59 -10.93 -5.31 10.18
N PRO A 60 -11.25 -4.93 8.91
CA PRO A 60 -10.74 -3.71 8.29
C PRO A 60 -11.03 -2.42 9.06
N GLU A 61 -12.13 -2.37 9.82
CA GLU A 61 -12.54 -1.22 10.64
C GLU A 61 -11.64 -0.99 11.85
N ARG A 62 -11.00 -2.06 12.35
CA ARG A 62 -10.03 -1.98 13.45
C ARG A 62 -8.60 -1.74 12.94
N ALA A 63 -8.39 -1.81 11.64
CA ALA A 63 -7.07 -1.65 11.04
C ALA A 63 -6.57 -0.20 11.14
N ARG A 64 -5.30 -0.07 11.51
CA ARG A 64 -4.53 1.18 11.51
C ARG A 64 -3.55 1.26 10.36
N PHE A 65 -3.18 0.12 9.78
CA PHE A 65 -2.29 0.06 8.64
C PHE A 65 -2.83 -0.86 7.56
N LEU A 66 -2.43 -0.58 6.33
CA LEU A 66 -2.57 -1.47 5.19
C LEU A 66 -1.16 -1.80 4.69
N ARG A 67 -0.82 -3.08 4.64
CA ARG A 67 0.39 -3.59 3.98
C ARG A 67 -0.01 -4.23 2.66
N VAL A 68 0.68 -3.85 1.60
CA VAL A 68 0.50 -4.41 0.27
C VAL A 68 1.80 -5.05 -0.18
N GLU A 69 1.76 -6.36 -0.46
CA GLU A 69 2.84 -7.06 -1.14
C GLU A 69 2.57 -7.05 -2.65
N ALA A 70 3.57 -6.73 -3.45
CA ALA A 70 3.46 -6.63 -4.89
C ALA A 70 4.71 -7.14 -5.60
N LYS A 71 4.56 -7.44 -6.89
CA LYS A 71 5.65 -7.78 -7.82
C LYS A 71 5.80 -6.66 -8.85
N TYR A 72 7.02 -6.46 -9.35
CA TYR A 72 7.28 -5.60 -10.51
C TYR A 72 7.80 -6.45 -11.68
N GLY A 73 7.03 -6.54 -12.76
CA GLY A 73 7.36 -7.36 -13.93
C GLY A 73 7.64 -8.83 -13.56
N GLU A 74 8.75 -9.36 -14.06
CA GLU A 74 9.21 -10.74 -13.75
C GLU A 74 10.21 -10.83 -12.59
N SER A 75 10.42 -9.73 -11.84
CA SER A 75 11.36 -9.74 -10.73
C SER A 75 10.98 -10.78 -9.66
N PRO A 76 11.94 -11.56 -9.12
CA PRO A 76 11.70 -12.44 -7.98
C PRO A 76 11.52 -11.66 -6.66
N ASP A 77 11.84 -10.36 -6.66
CA ASP A 77 11.78 -9.51 -5.49
C ASP A 77 10.33 -9.21 -5.08
N LYS A 78 10.07 -9.27 -3.78
CA LYS A 78 8.81 -8.81 -3.22
C LYS A 78 8.92 -7.35 -2.81
N HIS A 79 8.05 -6.51 -3.39
CA HIS A 79 7.90 -5.11 -3.01
C HIS A 79 6.81 -4.99 -1.96
N ILE A 80 7.12 -4.33 -0.84
CA ILE A 80 6.20 -4.18 0.28
C ILE A 80 5.94 -2.69 0.47
N PHE A 81 4.67 -2.30 0.42
CA PHE A 81 4.22 -0.93 0.65
C PHE A 81 3.35 -0.89 1.90
N THR A 82 3.65 0.03 2.81
CA THR A 82 2.90 0.18 4.06
C THR A 82 2.29 1.57 4.15
N PHE A 83 1.01 1.60 4.48
CA PHE A 83 0.21 2.82 4.58
C PHE A 83 -0.44 2.89 5.96
N ALA A 84 -0.56 4.10 6.51
CA ALA A 84 -1.48 4.36 7.61
C ALA A 84 -2.90 4.54 7.06
N ILE A 85 -3.88 3.97 7.75
CA ILE A 85 -5.30 4.20 7.50
C ILE A 85 -5.74 5.32 8.44
N LEU A 86 -6.11 6.46 7.87
CA LEU A 86 -6.59 7.61 8.61
C LEU A 86 -8.09 7.78 8.39
N LYS A 87 -8.82 8.11 9.45
CA LYS A 87 -10.24 8.49 9.36
C LYS A 87 -10.37 10.00 9.59
N SER A 88 -10.90 10.72 8.61
CA SER A 88 -11.08 12.17 8.65
C SER A 88 -12.39 12.55 7.98
N ALA A 89 -13.21 13.39 8.63
CA ALA A 89 -14.49 13.86 8.10
C ALA A 89 -15.40 12.73 7.59
N GLY A 90 -15.46 11.61 8.32
CA GLY A 90 -16.28 10.45 7.97
C GLY A 90 -15.71 9.54 6.88
N LYS A 91 -14.62 9.93 6.21
CA LYS A 91 -13.95 9.13 5.17
C LYS A 91 -12.66 8.51 5.69
N TYR A 92 -12.27 7.41 5.06
CA TYR A 92 -10.98 6.77 5.26
C TYR A 92 -10.01 7.19 4.15
N LYS A 93 -8.72 7.31 4.48
CA LYS A 93 -7.67 7.62 3.52
C LYS A 93 -6.39 6.85 3.82
N LEU A 94 -5.61 6.56 2.79
CA LEU A 94 -4.27 6.00 2.94
C LEU A 94 -3.22 7.12 2.98
N LEU A 95 -2.30 7.02 3.94
CA LEU A 95 -1.09 7.84 4.00
C LEU A 95 0.13 6.93 3.84
N TRP A 96 0.97 7.22 2.86
CA TRP A 96 2.21 6.49 2.63
C TRP A 96 3.15 6.60 3.85
N LEU A 97 3.59 5.46 4.40
CA LEU A 97 4.56 5.45 5.51
C LEU A 97 5.95 5.02 5.03
N GLN A 98 6.02 3.82 4.46
CA GLN A 98 7.28 3.21 4.10
C GLN A 98 7.11 2.22 2.96
N SER A 99 8.24 1.87 2.36
CA SER A 99 8.33 0.82 1.36
C SER A 99 9.62 0.04 1.55
N ALA A 100 9.57 -1.26 1.34
CA ALA A 100 10.72 -2.15 1.47
C ALA A 100 10.74 -3.14 0.30
N VAL A 101 11.91 -3.74 0.07
CA VAL A 101 12.07 -4.88 -0.85
C VAL A 101 12.61 -6.05 -0.04
N ALA A 102 11.91 -7.17 -0.09
CA ALA A 102 12.42 -8.44 0.41
C ALA A 102 13.03 -9.19 -0.77
N THR A 103 14.36 -9.18 -0.82
CA THR A 103 15.16 -9.95 -1.77
C THR A 103 15.19 -11.41 -1.32
N LYS A 104 15.01 -12.33 -2.26
CA LYS A 104 15.33 -13.75 -2.02
C LYS A 104 16.80 -14.01 -2.26
#